data_AF-A0A9P6X4T3-F1
#
_entry.id   AF-A0A9P6X4T3-F1
#
_cell.length_a   1.000
_cell.length_b   1.000
_cell.length_c   1.000
_cell.angle_alpha   90.00
_cell.angle_beta   90.00
_cell.angle_gamma   90.00
#
_symmetry.space_group_name_H-M   'P 1'
#
loop_
_entity.id
_entity.type
_entity.pdbx_description
1 polymer ?
#
loop_
_entity_poly.entity_id
_entity_poly.type
_entity_poly.pdbx_seq_one_letter_code
_entity_poly.pdbx_strand_id
1 'polypeptide(L)'
;MVKKINDLKDEQNELMHSNYTPSELKVVNMDESNIENEYYEVEDIRDHRGPIGHREFLVKGVCYGERANTWQNASDFTDPTVIQKYWDKQDELKKLEHERAE
;
A
#
# COMPACT_ATOMS: atom_id res chain seq x y z
N MET A 1 25.35 19.09 32.21
CA MET A 1 24.95 20.52 32.28
C MET A 1 23.42 20.60 32.39
N VAL A 2 22.83 21.79 32.53
CA VAL A 2 21.40 21.95 32.87
C VAL A 2 20.41 21.49 31.79
N LYS A 3 19.21 21.04 32.21
CA LYS A 3 18.02 20.96 31.36
C LYS A 3 17.53 22.37 31.01
N LYS A 4 16.87 22.53 29.86
CA LYS A 4 15.80 23.51 29.70
C LYS A 4 14.75 23.01 28.71
N ILE A 5 13.49 23.21 29.07
CA ILE A 5 12.29 23.00 28.24
C ILE A 5 11.67 24.40 28.04
N ASN A 6 10.90 24.55 26.95
CA ASN A 6 9.67 25.36 26.78
C ASN A 6 9.47 25.52 25.27
N ASP A 7 8.45 24.92 24.67
CA ASP A 7 7.02 25.31 24.68
C ASP A 7 6.73 26.43 23.67
N LEU A 8 6.07 26.04 22.57
CA LEU A 8 5.20 26.91 21.77
C LEU A 8 3.90 26.15 21.54
N LYS A 9 2.86 26.65 22.20
CA LYS A 9 1.44 26.41 21.95
C LYS A 9 0.80 27.77 21.59
N ASP A 10 -0.49 27.94 21.32
CA ASP A 10 -1.65 27.04 21.25
C ASP A 10 -2.18 27.08 19.76
N GLU A 11 -3.40 26.76 19.32
CA GLU A 11 -4.73 26.72 19.93
C GLU A 11 -5.64 25.69 19.24
N GLN A 12 -6.59 25.15 20.05
CA GLN A 12 -7.91 24.59 19.68
C GLN A 12 -7.98 23.46 18.61
N ASN A 13 -8.82 22.42 18.72
CA ASN A 13 -9.61 21.78 19.79
C ASN A 13 -10.22 20.54 19.07
N GLU A 14 -10.02 19.26 19.41
CA GLU A 14 -9.72 18.61 20.69
C GLU A 14 -8.62 17.55 20.53
N LEU A 15 -7.84 17.29 21.59
CA LEU A 15 -7.05 16.05 21.70
C LEU A 15 -7.78 15.07 22.63
N MET A 16 -8.06 13.86 22.14
CA MET A 16 -8.50 12.76 23.01
C MET A 16 -7.37 12.40 23.99
N HIS A 17 -7.52 12.77 25.26
CA HIS A 17 -6.60 12.43 26.35
C HIS A 17 -6.67 10.94 26.71
N SER A 18 -6.17 10.09 25.81
CA SER A 18 -5.78 8.72 26.15
C SER A 18 -4.48 8.78 26.95
N ASN A 19 -4.61 8.76 28.28
CA ASN A 19 -3.49 8.79 29.23
C ASN A 19 -2.72 7.46 29.24
N TYR A 20 -2.19 7.03 28.10
CA TYR A 20 -1.26 5.91 28.03
C TYR A 20 0.05 6.30 28.73
N THR A 21 0.44 5.56 29.75
CA THR A 21 1.79 5.70 30.30
C THR A 21 2.79 5.17 29.27
N PRO A 22 4.03 5.68 29.21
CA PRO A 22 5.08 5.11 28.36
C PRO A 22 5.44 3.66 28.74
N SER A 23 4.97 3.18 29.90
CA SER A 23 5.05 1.78 30.35
C SER A 23 4.00 0.86 29.71
N GLU A 24 2.89 1.41 29.19
CA GLU A 24 1.79 0.68 28.54
C GLU A 24 1.89 0.68 27.02
N LEU A 25 2.80 1.48 26.47
CA LEU A 25 3.35 1.30 25.12
C LEU A 25 4.12 -0.02 25.10
N LYS A 26 3.37 -1.12 25.01
CA LYS A 26 3.87 -2.46 24.68
C LYS A 26 4.58 -2.31 23.34
N VAL A 27 5.91 -2.26 23.37
CA VAL A 27 6.75 -2.29 22.17
C VAL A 27 6.41 -3.59 21.46
N VAL A 28 5.57 -3.49 20.44
CA VAL A 28 5.41 -4.55 19.46
C VAL A 28 6.73 -4.54 18.71
N ASN A 29 7.63 -5.44 19.12
CA ASN A 29 8.78 -5.82 18.33
C ASN A 29 8.21 -6.54 17.10
N MET A 30 7.82 -5.75 16.10
CA MET A 30 7.63 -6.21 14.74
C MET A 30 9.01 -6.69 14.29
N ASP A 31 9.29 -7.96 14.55
CA ASP A 31 10.52 -8.61 14.16
C ASP A 31 10.65 -8.43 12.64
N GLU A 32 11.64 -7.64 12.22
CA GLU A 32 11.71 -7.13 10.83
C GLU A 32 11.78 -8.30 9.83
N SER A 33 12.29 -9.46 10.24
CA SER A 33 12.31 -10.73 9.50
C SER A 33 10.95 -11.37 9.24
N ASN A 34 9.85 -10.90 9.84
CA ASN A 34 8.49 -11.41 9.57
C ASN A 34 7.71 -10.52 8.58
N ILE A 35 8.18 -9.30 8.31
CA ILE A 35 7.49 -8.35 7.43
C ILE A 35 7.57 -8.81 5.95
N GLU A 36 8.61 -9.57 5.59
CA GLU A 36 8.84 -10.10 4.24
C GLU A 36 7.82 -11.17 3.78
N ASN A 37 6.83 -11.53 4.61
CA ASN A 37 5.78 -12.50 4.26
C ASN A 37 4.38 -12.10 4.77
N GLU A 38 4.13 -10.80 4.98
CA GLU A 38 2.80 -10.31 5.38
C GLU A 38 1.86 -10.19 4.17
N TYR A 39 0.93 -11.15 4.06
CA TYR A 39 -0.08 -11.17 3.00
C TYR A 39 -1.14 -10.10 3.22
N TYR A 40 -1.33 -9.22 2.22
CA TYR A 40 -2.34 -8.16 2.22
C TYR A 40 -3.37 -8.35 1.10
N GLU A 41 -4.59 -7.87 1.30
CA GLU A 41 -5.66 -7.98 0.30
C GLU A 41 -5.44 -6.99 -0.86
N VAL A 42 -5.54 -7.49 -2.09
CA VAL A 42 -5.34 -6.72 -3.32
C VAL A 42 -6.68 -6.16 -3.81
N GLU A 43 -6.76 -4.85 -4.02
CA GLU A 43 -7.92 -4.17 -4.57
C GLU A 43 -7.93 -4.24 -6.10
N ASP A 44 -6.84 -3.81 -6.74
CA ASP A 44 -6.70 -3.70 -8.19
C ASP A 44 -5.21 -3.63 -8.59
N ILE A 45 -4.89 -3.96 -9.85
CA ILE A 45 -3.56 -3.72 -10.43
C ILE A 45 -3.64 -2.45 -11.27
N ARG A 46 -2.82 -1.46 -10.91
CA ARG A 46 -2.87 -0.14 -11.55
C ARG A 46 -2.02 -0.05 -12.81
N ASP A 47 -0.89 -0.75 -12.86
CA ASP A 47 0.10 -0.66 -13.94
C ASP A 47 0.89 -1.97 -14.09
N HIS A 48 1.63 -2.13 -15.18
CA HIS A 48 2.53 -3.27 -15.40
C HIS A 48 3.80 -2.85 -16.15
N ARG A 49 4.95 -3.39 -15.77
CA ARG A 49 6.23 -3.09 -16.42
C ARG A 49 7.06 -4.35 -16.67
N GLY A 50 8.09 -4.21 -17.51
CA GLY A 50 9.04 -5.27 -17.80
C GLY A 50 8.62 -6.27 -18.89
N PRO A 51 9.57 -7.10 -19.35
CA PRO A 51 9.37 -8.05 -20.43
C PRO A 51 8.47 -9.23 -20.01
N ILE A 52 8.00 -9.98 -20.99
CA ILE A 52 7.26 -11.23 -20.77
C ILE A 52 8.19 -12.21 -20.03
N GLY A 53 7.74 -12.75 -18.90
CA GLY A 53 8.51 -13.63 -18.01
C GLY A 53 9.09 -12.92 -16.77
N HIS A 54 9.50 -11.65 -16.88
CA HIS A 54 9.94 -10.83 -15.75
C HIS A 54 9.07 -9.56 -15.65
N ARG A 55 7.76 -9.78 -15.56
CA ARG A 55 6.76 -8.72 -15.44
C ARG A 55 6.50 -8.41 -13.98
N GLU A 56 6.54 -7.12 -13.67
CA GLU A 56 6.11 -6.58 -12.38
C GLU A 56 4.77 -5.87 -12.56
N PHE A 57 3.95 -5.91 -11.52
CA PHE A 57 2.61 -5.31 -11.48
C PHE A 57 2.53 -4.32 -10.32
N LEU A 58 1.96 -3.14 -10.57
CA LEU A 58 1.76 -2.12 -9.55
C LEU A 58 0.46 -2.40 -8.80
N VAL A 59 0.58 -3.04 -7.64
CA VAL A 59 -0.52 -3.51 -6.80
C VAL A 59 -1.05 -2.36 -5.94
N LYS A 60 -2.38 -2.16 -5.93
CA LYS A 60 -3.04 -1.38 -4.88
C LYS A 60 -3.62 -2.30 -3.81
N GLY A 61 -3.21 -2.11 -2.57
CA GLY A 61 -3.81 -2.79 -1.42
C GLY A 61 -5.17 -2.18 -1.03
N VAL A 62 -6.06 -3.01 -0.48
CA VAL A 62 -7.32 -2.58 0.15
C VAL A 62 -7.01 -1.76 1.40
N CYS A 63 -7.82 -0.73 1.69
CA CYS A 63 -7.62 0.26 2.76
C CYS A 63 -6.33 1.11 2.68
N TYR A 64 -5.42 0.83 1.75
CA TYR A 64 -4.21 1.62 1.52
C TYR A 64 -4.43 2.68 0.42
N GLY A 65 -3.88 3.87 0.65
CA GLY A 65 -3.86 4.96 -0.33
C GLY A 65 -2.84 4.71 -1.44
N GLU A 66 -3.02 5.32 -2.61
CA GLU A 66 -2.23 5.05 -3.83
C GLU A 66 -0.70 5.28 -3.68
N ARG A 67 -0.31 6.05 -2.66
CA ARG A 67 1.10 6.27 -2.27
C ARG A 67 1.79 5.05 -1.66
N ALA A 68 1.03 4.02 -1.29
CA ALA A 68 1.51 2.75 -0.77
C ALA A 68 1.36 1.60 -1.80
N ASN A 69 1.08 1.91 -3.07
CA ASN A 69 1.09 0.91 -4.14
C ASN A 69 2.52 0.36 -4.33
N THR A 70 2.66 -0.97 -4.36
CA THR A 70 3.95 -1.67 -4.47
C THR A 70 4.08 -2.38 -5.81
N TRP A 71 5.31 -2.53 -6.30
CA TRP A 71 5.60 -3.38 -7.46
C TRP A 71 5.86 -4.80 -6.97
N GLN A 72 5.06 -5.77 -7.44
CA GLN A 72 5.21 -7.20 -7.12
C GLN A 72 5.42 -8.02 -8.40
N ASN A 73 6.15 -9.13 -8.32
CA ASN A 73 6.31 -10.07 -9.43
C ASN A 73 5.08 -10.97 -9.57
N ALA A 74 4.91 -11.59 -10.74
CA ALA A 74 3.83 -12.54 -11.00
C ALA A 74 3.79 -13.75 -10.03
N SER A 75 4.89 -14.02 -9.32
CA SER A 75 5.03 -15.13 -8.36
C SER A 75 4.59 -14.79 -6.94
N ASP A 76 4.44 -13.51 -6.58
CA ASP A 76 4.01 -13.09 -5.24
C ASP A 76 2.47 -13.16 -5.08
N PHE A 77 1.74 -13.27 -6.19
CA PHE A 77 0.29 -13.40 -6.20
C PHE A 77 -0.13 -14.83 -5.86
N THR A 78 -0.77 -15.00 -4.71
CA THR A 78 -1.40 -16.26 -4.28
C THR A 78 -2.60 -16.64 -5.16
N ASP A 79 -3.29 -15.66 -5.74
CA ASP A 79 -4.40 -15.87 -6.68
C ASP A 79 -4.06 -15.35 -8.10
N PRO A 80 -4.04 -16.23 -9.13
CA PRO A 80 -3.74 -15.82 -10.49
C PRO A 80 -4.91 -15.08 -11.18
N THR A 81 -6.13 -15.11 -10.63
CA THR A 81 -7.28 -14.41 -11.26
C THR A 81 -7.12 -12.90 -11.16
N VAL A 82 -6.39 -12.37 -10.17
CA VAL A 82 -6.04 -10.95 -10.07
C VAL A 82 -5.30 -10.47 -11.33
N ILE A 83 -4.28 -11.22 -11.75
CA ILE A 83 -3.51 -10.92 -12.98
C ILE A 83 -4.40 -11.10 -14.23
N GLN A 84 -5.26 -12.12 -14.26
CA GLN A 84 -6.16 -12.35 -15.39
C GLN A 84 -7.19 -11.22 -15.58
N LYS A 85 -7.82 -10.76 -14.49
CA LYS A 85 -8.74 -9.60 -14.47
C LYS A 85 -8.07 -8.33 -14.96
N TYR A 86 -6.79 -8.13 -14.63
CA TYR A 86 -6.02 -7.00 -15.13
C TYR A 86 -5.85 -7.06 -16.67
N TRP A 87 -5.54 -8.22 -17.25
CA TRP A 87 -5.40 -8.36 -18.69
C TRP A 87 -6.72 -8.19 -19.45
N ASP A 88 -7.82 -8.72 -18.92
CA ASP A 88 -9.18 -8.54 -19.45
C ASP A 88 -9.55 -7.05 -19.51
N LYS A 89 -9.38 -6.33 -18.39
CA LYS A 89 -9.53 -4.88 -18.27
C LYS A 89 -8.64 -4.09 -19.23
N GLN A 90 -7.41 -4.55 -19.50
CA GLN A 90 -6.49 -3.93 -20.45
C GLN A 90 -6.85 -4.19 -21.92
N ASP A 91 -7.58 -5.26 -22.23
CA ASP A 91 -8.08 -5.55 -23.58
C ASP A 91 -9.35 -4.73 -23.89
N GLU A 92 -10.28 -4.67 -22.94
CA GLU A 92 -11.48 -3.82 -23.03
C GLU A 92 -11.13 -2.33 -23.16
N LEU A 93 -10.16 -1.83 -22.40
CA LEU A 93 -9.69 -0.45 -22.52
C LEU A 93 -9.16 -0.14 -23.93
N LYS A 94 -8.42 -1.07 -24.56
CA LYS A 94 -7.90 -0.87 -25.93
C LYS A 94 -8.99 -0.88 -26.99
N LYS A 95 -10.04 -1.70 -26.83
CA LYS A 95 -11.23 -1.66 -27.71
C LYS A 95 -11.92 -0.31 -27.61
N LEU A 96 -12.11 0.20 -26.40
CA LEU A 96 -12.72 1.52 -26.15
C LEU A 96 -11.84 2.68 -26.64
N GLU A 97 -10.51 2.57 -26.61
CA GLU A 97 -9.61 3.56 -27.21
C GLU A 97 -9.61 3.50 -28.74
N HIS A 98 -9.75 2.30 -29.34
CA HIS A 98 -9.86 2.12 -30.78
C HIS A 98 -11.19 2.67 -31.32
N GLU A 99 -12.33 2.31 -30.71
CA GLU A 99 -13.67 2.78 -31.10
C GLU A 99 -13.82 4.31 -30.96
N ARG A 100 -13.07 4.92 -30.03
CA ARG A 100 -13.03 6.38 -29.84
C ARG A 100 -12.05 7.12 -30.77
N ALA A 101 -11.32 6.40 -31.62
CA ALA A 101 -10.34 6.94 -32.56
C ALA A 101 -10.75 6.78 -34.04
N GLU A 102 -11.89 6.13 -34.32
CA GLU A 102 -12.50 5.95 -35.64
C GLU A 102 -13.68 6.91 -35.89
#